data_AF-A0A7W0P112-F1
#
_entry.id   AF-A0A7W0P112-F1
#
_cell.length_a   1.000
_cell.length_b   1.000
_cell.length_c   1.000
_cell.angle_alpha   90.00
_cell.angle_beta   90.00
_cell.angle_gamma   90.00
#
_symmetry.space_group_name_H-M   'P 1'
#
loop_
_entity.id
_entity.type
_entity.pdbx_description
1 polymer ?
#
loop_
_entity_poly.entity_id
_entity_poly.type
_entity_poly.pdbx_seq_one_letter_code
_entity_poly.pdbx_strand_id
1 'polypeptide(L)'
;MKYSGPVRIYDTKGFLLTVGTIHVSDDEEQATWVGTLSVIDGTGVAGKALVVDLVMGDQKGRAQLIPESVKEGMAMSRVIGLSPVAIRE
;
A
#
# COMPACT_ATOMS: atom_id res chain seq x y z
N MET A 1 9.06 -9.91 7.93
CA MET A 1 8.98 -10.05 6.46
C MET A 1 9.52 -8.80 5.80
N LYS A 2 10.09 -8.93 4.59
CA LYS A 2 10.39 -7.79 3.71
C LYS A 2 9.84 -8.10 2.32
N TYR A 3 9.13 -7.16 1.72
CA TYR A 3 8.59 -7.26 0.37
C TYR A 3 8.93 -6.01 -0.44
N SER A 4 9.37 -6.21 -1.67
CA SER A 4 9.73 -5.15 -2.60
C SER A 4 9.30 -5.57 -4.00
N GLY A 5 8.27 -4.94 -4.53
CA GLY A 5 7.71 -5.39 -5.81
C GLY A 5 6.37 -4.76 -6.17
N PRO A 6 5.69 -5.33 -7.18
CA PRO A 6 4.41 -4.83 -7.64
C PRO A 6 3.31 -5.03 -6.59
N VAL A 7 2.41 -4.06 -6.49
CA VAL A 7 1.24 -4.12 -5.61
C VAL A 7 -0.02 -3.70 -6.35
N ARG A 8 -1.14 -4.35 -6.05
CA ARG A 8 -2.48 -3.92 -6.45
C ARG A 8 -3.13 -3.22 -5.26
N ILE A 9 -3.69 -2.03 -5.48
CA ILE A 9 -4.30 -1.22 -4.42
C ILE A 9 -5.80 -1.15 -4.67
N TYR A 10 -6.57 -1.66 -3.72
CA TYR A 10 -8.02 -1.66 -3.75
C TYR A 10 -8.56 -0.71 -2.69
N ASP A 11 -9.74 -0.14 -2.94
CA ASP A 11 -10.50 0.47 -1.86
C ASP A 11 -11.04 -0.61 -0.89
N THR A 12 -11.63 -0.17 0.21
CA THR A 12 -12.19 -1.07 1.23
C THR A 12 -13.44 -1.83 0.78
N LYS A 13 -13.97 -1.53 -0.41
CA LYS A 13 -15.10 -2.21 -1.06
C LYS A 13 -14.65 -3.20 -2.14
N GLY A 14 -13.34 -3.30 -2.41
CA GLY A 14 -12.76 -4.21 -3.39
C GLY A 14 -12.63 -3.65 -4.81
N PHE A 15 -12.83 -2.35 -5.03
CA PHE A 15 -12.57 -1.72 -6.32
C PHE A 15 -11.07 -1.46 -6.49
N LEU A 16 -10.50 -1.89 -7.62
CA LEU A 16 -9.10 -1.60 -7.95
C LEU A 16 -8.94 -0.10 -8.21
N LEU A 17 -8.16 0.59 -7.37
CA LEU A 17 -7.89 2.01 -7.53
C LEU A 17 -6.71 2.25 -8.47
N THR A 18 -5.64 1.47 -8.31
CA THR A 18 -4.45 1.52 -9.16
C THR A 18 -3.52 0.34 -8.88
N VAL A 19 -2.41 0.29 -9.62
CA VAL A 19 -1.25 -0.57 -9.37
C VAL A 19 -0.02 0.31 -9.11
N GLY A 20 0.98 -0.23 -8.42
CA GLY A 20 2.22 0.50 -8.13
C GLY A 20 3.35 -0.42 -7.71
N THR A 21 4.40 0.18 -7.17
CA THR A 21 5.54 -0.51 -6.56
C THR A 21 5.56 -0.19 -5.07
N ILE A 22 5.76 -1.19 -4.24
CA ILE A 22 5.83 -1.04 -2.80
C ILE A 22 7.12 -1.62 -2.25
N HIS A 23 7.66 -0.98 -1.22
CA HIS A 23 8.75 -1.47 -0.40
C HIS A 23 8.30 -1.45 1.05
N VAL A 24 8.07 -2.60 1.66
CA VAL A 24 7.59 -2.73 3.04
C VAL A 24 8.39 -3.76 3.82
N SER A 25 8.45 -3.54 5.13
CA SER A 25 8.90 -4.50 6.12
C SER A 25 7.87 -4.65 7.23
N ASP A 26 7.91 -5.78 7.93
CA ASP A 26 7.14 -5.93 9.16
C ASP A 26 7.61 -4.89 10.19
N ASP A 27 6.65 -4.30 10.86
CA ASP A 27 6.80 -3.56 12.09
C ASP A 27 6.42 -4.52 13.23
N GLU A 28 7.44 -5.12 13.88
CA GLU A 28 7.25 -6.10 14.95
C GLU A 28 6.59 -5.50 16.20
N GLU A 29 6.81 -4.21 16.46
CA GLU A 29 6.25 -3.51 17.61
C GLU A 29 4.73 -3.36 17.46
N GLN A 30 4.27 -3.09 16.24
CA GLN A 30 2.84 -2.89 15.96
C GLN A 30 2.16 -4.13 15.36
N ALA A 31 2.91 -5.20 15.06
CA ALA A 31 2.45 -6.35 14.29
C ALA A 31 1.79 -5.94 12.96
N THR A 32 2.38 -4.96 12.26
CA THR A 32 1.87 -4.44 10.99
C THR A 32 2.98 -4.36 9.92
N TRP A 33 2.73 -3.65 8.82
CA TRP A 33 3.73 -3.34 7.80
C TRP A 33 4.03 -1.86 7.79
N VAL A 34 5.28 -1.50 7.58
CA VAL A 34 5.69 -0.10 7.37
C VAL A 34 6.55 -0.01 6.13
N GLY A 35 6.40 1.08 5.38
CA GLY A 35 7.22 1.29 4.19
C GLY A 35 6.74 2.39 3.28
N THR A 36 7.02 2.24 2.00
CA THR A 36 6.76 3.26 0.97
C THR A 36 6.07 2.65 -0.22
N LEU A 37 5.04 3.34 -0.71
CA LEU A 37 4.29 3.06 -1.92
C LEU A 37 4.61 4.12 -2.96
N SER A 38 4.82 3.67 -4.20
CA SER A 38 4.96 4.52 -5.38
C SER A 38 3.90 4.15 -6.41
N VAL A 39 3.13 5.14 -6.86
CA VAL A 39 2.11 4.99 -7.91
C VAL A 39 2.28 6.08 -8.97
N ILE A 40 1.73 5.85 -10.16
CA ILE A 40 1.67 6.89 -11.19
C ILE A 40 0.81 8.06 -10.68
N ASP A 41 1.28 9.29 -10.92
CA ASP A 41 0.54 10.50 -10.60
C ASP A 41 -0.81 10.58 -11.35
N GLY A 42 -1.80 11.26 -10.77
CA GLY A 42 -3.16 11.35 -11.31
C GLY A 42 -4.03 10.11 -11.13
N THR A 43 -3.52 9.05 -10.51
CA THR A 43 -4.32 7.86 -10.17
C THR A 43 -5.24 8.11 -8.97
N GLY A 44 -6.18 7.20 -8.72
CA GLY A 44 -7.12 7.30 -7.59
C GLY A 44 -6.47 7.43 -6.21
N VAL A 45 -5.21 7.02 -6.08
CA VAL A 45 -4.40 6.99 -4.85
C VAL A 45 -3.43 8.17 -4.74
N ALA A 46 -2.95 8.70 -5.87
CA ALA A 46 -1.89 9.71 -5.90
C ALA A 46 -2.22 10.94 -5.03
N GLY A 47 -1.34 11.25 -4.07
CA GLY A 47 -1.47 12.43 -3.20
C GLY A 47 -2.59 12.38 -2.16
N LYS A 48 -3.26 11.22 -1.95
CA LYS A 48 -4.40 11.11 -1.04
C LYS A 48 -4.10 10.25 0.18
N ALA A 49 -4.54 10.72 1.34
CA ALA A 49 -4.58 9.91 2.54
C ALA A 49 -5.80 8.97 2.46
N LEU A 50 -5.55 7.67 2.37
CA LEU A 50 -6.58 6.66 2.15
C LEU A 50 -6.31 5.42 3.00
N VAL A 51 -7.37 4.75 3.43
CA VAL A 51 -7.29 3.36 3.89
C VAL A 51 -7.60 2.45 2.71
N VAL A 52 -6.68 1.53 2.41
CA VAL A 52 -6.72 0.67 1.23
C VAL A 52 -6.42 -0.77 1.61
N ASP A 53 -6.87 -1.69 0.76
CA ASP A 53 -6.43 -3.07 0.78
C ASP A 53 -5.26 -3.23 -0.23
N LEU A 54 -4.10 -3.67 0.25
CA LEU A 54 -2.91 -3.94 -0.55
C LEU A 54 -2.81 -5.43 -0.84
N VAL A 55 -2.59 -5.80 -2.11
CA VAL A 55 -2.33 -7.18 -2.52
C VAL A 55 -0.94 -7.28 -3.15
N MET A 56 -0.06 -8.04 -2.51
CA MET A 56 1.37 -8.21 -2.81
C MET A 56 1.66 -9.70 -3.00
N GLY A 57 1.75 -10.17 -4.24
CA GLY A 57 1.88 -11.61 -4.50
C GLY A 57 0.70 -12.41 -3.95
N ASP A 58 0.97 -13.34 -3.04
CA ASP A 58 0.02 -14.18 -2.31
C ASP A 58 -0.51 -13.54 -1.02
N GLN A 59 -0.08 -12.32 -0.70
CA GLN A 59 -0.43 -11.64 0.54
C GLN A 59 -1.41 -10.50 0.32
N LYS A 60 -2.28 -10.31 1.32
CA LYS A 60 -3.21 -9.19 1.39
C LYS A 60 -3.18 -8.58 2.78
N GLY A 61 -3.26 -7.26 2.86
CA GLY A 61 -3.42 -6.57 4.15
C GLY A 61 -3.99 -5.18 3.98
N ARG A 62 -4.55 -4.65 5.07
CA ARG A 62 -5.10 -3.30 5.09
C ARG A 62 -4.03 -2.32 5.55
N ALA A 63 -3.95 -1.17 4.89
CA ALA A 63 -3.00 -0.13 5.24
C ALA A 63 -3.60 1.26 5.09
N GLN A 64 -3.11 2.19 5.90
CA GLN A 64 -3.26 3.60 5.69
C GLN A 64 -2.09 4.12 4.86
N LEU A 65 -2.42 4.90 3.82
CA LEU A 65 -1.47 5.65 3.02
C LEU A 65 -1.40 7.08 3.54
N ILE A 66 -0.17 7.57 3.73
CA ILE A 66 0.10 8.97 4.07
C ILE A 66 0.88 9.57 2.91
N PRO A 67 0.32 10.55 2.16
CA PRO A 67 1.01 11.21 1.07
C PRO A 67 2.31 11.86 1.54
N GLU A 68 3.38 11.70 0.77
CA GLU A 68 4.67 12.32 1.08
C GLU A 68 5.10 13.33 0.02
N SER A 69 5.09 12.94 -1.25
CA SER A 69 5.51 13.81 -2.35
C SER A 69 5.00 13.33 -3.69
N VAL A 70 5.11 14.18 -4.70
CA VAL A 70 4.98 13.82 -6.11
C VAL A 70 6.25 14.28 -6.82
N LYS A 71 6.93 13.38 -7.52
CA LYS A 71 8.16 13.69 -8.25
C LYS A 71 8.21 12.87 -9.55
N GLU A 72 8.59 13.51 -10.65
CA GLU A 72 8.84 12.83 -11.94
C GLU A 72 7.64 11.97 -12.41
N GLY A 73 6.40 12.44 -12.17
CA GLY A 73 5.18 11.71 -12.54
C GLY A 73 4.83 10.53 -11.63
N MET A 74 5.52 10.37 -10.50
CA MET A 74 5.25 9.36 -9.49
C MET A 74 4.79 10.02 -8.19
N ALA A 75 3.68 9.55 -7.63
CA ALA A 75 3.21 9.92 -6.32
C ALA A 75 3.69 8.90 -5.27
N MET A 76 4.29 9.41 -4.20
CA MET A 76 4.85 8.64 -3.11
C MET A 76 3.96 8.74 -1.87
N SER A 77 3.77 7.63 -1.18
CA SER A 77 3.05 7.58 0.09
C SER A 77 3.76 6.66 1.07
N ARG A 78 3.80 7.05 2.34
CA ARG A 78 4.14 6.14 3.42
C ARG A 78 3.01 5.15 3.61
N VAL A 79 3.37 3.91 3.85
CA VAL A 79 2.46 2.82 4.17
C VAL A 79 2.56 2.57 5.67
N ILE A 80 1.41 2.61 6.35
CA ILE A 80 1.27 2.18 7.74
C ILE A 80 0.19 1.10 7.75
N GLY A 81 0.58 -0.13 8.02
CA GLY A 81 -0.32 -1.27 8.08
C GLY A 81 -1.29 -1.11 9.24
N LEU A 82 -2.52 -1.59 9.05
CA LEU A 82 -3.55 -1.69 10.08
C LEU A 82 -3.81 -3.17 10.44
N SER A 83 -2.74 -3.98 10.42
CA SER A 83 -2.66 -5.44 10.54
C SER A 83 -2.84 -6.25 9.23
N PRO A 84 -2.10 -7.38 9.07
CA PRO A 84 -2.34 -8.31 7.98
C PRO A 84 -3.67 -9.04 8.20
N VAL A 85 -4.60 -8.91 7.25
CA VAL A 85 -5.77 -9.79 7.21
C VAL A 85 -5.30 -11.08 6.54
N ALA A 86 -5.01 -12.11 7.34
CA ALA A 86 -4.71 -13.43 6.80
C ALA A 86 -5.86 -13.86 5.88
N ILE A 87 -5.53 -14.19 4.62
CA ILE A 87 -6.47 -14.80 3.69
C ILE A 87 -6.77 -16.19 4.29
N ARG A 88 -7.99 -16.41 4.77
CA ARG A 88 -8.50 -17.78 4.89
C ARG A 88 -9.08 -18.14 3.52
N GLU A 89 -8.47 -19.14 2.89
CA GLU A 89 -8.99 -19.83 1.71
C GLU A 89 -10.39 -20.41 1.97
#